data_AF-V9DPS3-F1
#
_entry.id   AF-V9DPS3-F1
#
_cell.length_a   1.000
_cell.length_b   1.000
_cell.length_c   1.000
_cell.angle_alpha   90.00
_cell.angle_beta   90.00
_cell.angle_gamma   90.00
#
_symmetry.space_group_name_H-M   'P 1'
#
loop_
_entity.id
_entity.type
_entity.pdbx_description
1 polymer ?
#
loop_
_entity_poly.entity_id
_entity_poly.type
_entity_poly.pdbx_seq_one_letter_code
_entity_poly.pdbx_strand_id
1 'polypeptide(L)'
;MDSRKIVERLEALYPTPSLHLDSPYQGRIEHFLPKLVGTVRPIFMPLVPVTFLNPPSKAYFEQDREKAVGMPLQEYHAKNAEQAYRDVEPLWKELAGWYAENDGGVWLSGGEIIYADVMVLGLLRMLDRLGVADRLWALEGGEVLKKVYDAAAKWFERDTY
;
A
#
# COMPACT_ATOMS: atom_id res chain seq x y z
N MET A 1 9.34 -9.95 -6.91
CA MET A 1 9.04 -8.51 -7.03
C MET A 1 10.38 -7.81 -7.20
N ASP A 2 10.66 -7.22 -8.37
CA ASP A 2 12.00 -6.67 -8.68
C ASP A 2 12.32 -5.33 -7.98
N SER A 3 11.36 -4.70 -7.29
CA SER A 3 11.59 -3.50 -6.48
C SER A 3 12.65 -3.68 -5.41
N ARG A 4 12.79 -4.90 -4.84
CA ARG A 4 13.83 -5.22 -3.86
C ARG A 4 15.25 -5.07 -4.46
N LYS A 5 15.46 -5.56 -5.68
CA LYS A 5 16.75 -5.41 -6.37
C LYS A 5 17.07 -3.95 -6.69
N ILE A 6 16.04 -3.17 -7.03
CA ILE A 6 16.19 -1.73 -7.29
C ILE A 6 16.63 -1.05 -6.00
N VAL A 7 15.97 -1.30 -4.87
CA VAL A 7 16.31 -0.63 -3.62
C VAL A 7 17.69 -1.02 -3.10
N GLU A 8 18.07 -2.29 -3.21
CA GLU A 8 19.43 -2.76 -2.87
C GLU A 8 20.49 -2.07 -3.74
N ARG A 9 20.19 -1.87 -5.02
CA ARG A 9 21.10 -1.17 -5.93
C ARG A 9 21.18 0.33 -5.61
N LEU A 10 20.05 0.96 -5.27
CA LEU A 10 20.02 2.37 -4.84
C LEU A 10 20.84 2.56 -3.57
N GLU A 11 20.66 1.72 -2.56
CA GLU A 11 21.41 1.77 -1.29
C GLU A 11 22.92 1.61 -1.52
N ALA A 12 23.32 0.70 -2.41
CA ALA A 12 24.72 0.47 -2.74
C ALA A 12 25.36 1.62 -3.54
N LEU A 13 24.58 2.30 -4.40
CA LEU A 13 25.06 3.41 -5.22
C LEU A 13 25.03 4.74 -4.47
N TYR A 14 24.03 4.94 -3.61
CA TYR A 14 23.74 6.17 -2.89
C TYR A 14 23.45 5.82 -1.42
N PRO A 15 24.49 5.54 -0.62
CA PRO A 15 24.32 5.09 0.77
C PRO A 15 23.85 6.22 1.72
N THR A 16 23.68 7.45 1.24
CA THR A 16 23.19 8.57 2.04
C THR A 16 22.28 9.45 1.19
N PRO A 17 21.02 9.70 1.61
CA PRO A 17 20.38 9.13 2.81
C PRO A 17 20.13 7.62 2.70
N SER A 18 20.24 6.89 3.81
CA SER A 18 20.01 5.44 3.86
C SER A 18 18.52 5.11 3.82
N LEU A 19 18.16 3.99 3.19
CA LEU A 19 16.81 3.42 3.22
C LEU A 19 16.64 2.35 4.31
N HIS A 20 17.68 2.11 5.12
CA HIS A 20 17.67 1.25 6.32
C HIS A 20 17.11 -0.14 6.04
N LEU A 21 17.64 -0.80 5.01
CA LEU A 21 17.17 -2.10 4.52
C LEU A 21 17.37 -3.26 5.50
N ASP A 22 18.17 -3.06 6.54
CA ASP A 22 18.45 -3.95 7.66
C ASP A 22 17.54 -3.72 8.87
N SER A 23 16.64 -2.73 8.81
CA SER A 23 15.65 -2.46 9.85
C SER A 23 14.85 -3.71 10.22
N PRO A 24 14.59 -3.97 11.52
CA PRO A 24 13.77 -5.09 11.94
C PRO A 24 12.33 -5.02 11.40
N TYR A 25 11.86 -3.83 11.02
CA TYR A 25 10.55 -3.65 10.39
C TYR A 25 10.52 -4.11 8.93
N GLN A 26 11.67 -4.16 8.24
CA GLN A 26 11.73 -4.52 6.83
C GLN A 26 11.18 -5.92 6.58
N GLY A 27 11.67 -6.92 7.32
CA GLY A 27 11.19 -8.30 7.21
C GLY A 27 9.73 -8.46 7.63
N ARG A 28 9.28 -7.70 8.66
CA ARG A 28 7.88 -7.72 9.11
C ARG A 28 6.94 -7.23 7.99
N ILE A 29 7.25 -6.07 7.40
CA ILE A 29 6.45 -5.48 6.32
C ILE A 29 6.49 -6.37 5.06
N GLU A 30 7.65 -6.90 4.67
CA GLU A 30 7.76 -7.78 3.49
C GLU A 30 6.90 -9.04 3.61
N HIS A 31 6.80 -9.60 4.83
CA HIS A 31 5.94 -10.76 5.09
C HIS A 31 4.45 -10.39 5.18
N PHE A 32 4.14 -9.26 5.81
CA PHE A 32 2.78 -8.85 6.13
C PHE A 32 2.02 -8.22 4.96
N LEU A 33 2.68 -7.33 4.22
CA LEU A 33 2.04 -6.52 3.18
C LEU A 33 1.37 -7.36 2.08
N PRO A 34 1.92 -8.50 1.61
CA PRO A 34 1.23 -9.35 0.64
C PRO A 34 -0.11 -9.88 1.16
N LYS A 35 -0.22 -10.22 2.45
CA LYS A 35 -1.47 -10.64 3.08
C LYS A 35 -2.46 -9.48 3.09
N LEU A 36 -2.03 -8.30 3.54
CA LEU A 36 -2.87 -7.10 3.55
C LEU A 36 -3.41 -6.76 2.16
N VAL A 37 -2.52 -6.68 1.15
CA VAL A 37 -2.87 -6.40 -0.25
C VAL A 37 -3.82 -7.47 -0.80
N GLY A 38 -3.59 -8.74 -0.47
CA GLY A 38 -4.47 -9.84 -0.84
C GLY A 38 -5.88 -9.66 -0.28
N THR A 39 -6.01 -9.26 0.98
CA THR A 39 -7.30 -9.02 1.64
C THR A 39 -8.06 -7.86 1.01
N VAL A 40 -7.40 -6.72 0.73
CA VAL A 40 -8.07 -5.54 0.12
C VAL A 40 -8.22 -5.66 -1.41
N ARG A 41 -7.71 -6.73 -2.03
CA ARG A 41 -7.75 -6.94 -3.48
C ARG A 41 -9.14 -6.76 -4.09
N PRO A 42 -10.25 -7.28 -3.52
CA PRO A 42 -11.58 -7.06 -4.08
C PRO A 42 -12.04 -5.61 -4.09
N ILE A 43 -11.48 -4.78 -3.20
CA ILE A 43 -11.83 -3.35 -3.10
C ILE A 43 -11.16 -2.58 -4.24
N PHE A 44 -9.84 -2.72 -4.41
CA PHE A 44 -9.09 -1.85 -5.32
C PHE A 44 -8.99 -2.37 -6.76
N MET A 45 -8.87 -3.70 -6.95
CA MET A 45 -8.55 -4.27 -8.25
C MET A 45 -9.56 -3.92 -9.36
N PRO A 46 -10.87 -3.94 -9.09
CA PRO A 46 -11.89 -3.57 -10.09
C PRO A 46 -11.88 -2.09 -10.47
N LEU A 47 -11.32 -1.23 -9.62
CA LEU A 47 -11.27 0.22 -9.81
C LEU A 47 -10.03 0.65 -10.62
N VAL A 48 -8.90 -0.05 -10.48
CA VAL A 48 -7.65 0.23 -11.22
C VAL A 48 -7.84 0.46 -12.73
N PRO A 49 -8.48 -0.44 -13.49
CA PRO A 49 -8.63 -0.26 -14.94
C PRO A 49 -9.51 0.93 -15.32
N VAL A 50 -10.41 1.35 -14.43
CA VAL A 50 -11.33 2.48 -14.68
C VAL A 50 -10.66 3.81 -14.32
N THR A 51 -9.90 3.85 -13.24
CA THR A 51 -9.34 5.10 -12.69
C THR A 51 -7.97 5.47 -13.28
N PHE A 52 -7.11 4.49 -13.58
CA PHE A 52 -5.70 4.76 -13.89
C PHE A 52 -5.27 4.42 -15.32
N LEU A 53 -5.93 3.46 -15.96
CA LEU A 53 -5.38 2.85 -17.17
C LEU A 53 -5.92 3.48 -18.45
N ASN A 54 -5.03 3.67 -19.42
CA ASN A 54 -5.41 3.99 -20.79
C ASN A 54 -6.09 2.78 -21.46
N PRO A 55 -6.82 2.96 -22.59
CA PRO A 55 -7.64 1.89 -23.17
C PRO A 55 -6.89 0.57 -23.46
N PRO A 56 -5.67 0.56 -24.02
CA PRO A 56 -4.93 -0.69 -24.23
C PRO A 56 -4.54 -1.40 -22.93
N SER A 57 -4.06 -0.66 -21.93
CA SER A 57 -3.67 -1.26 -20.64
C SER A 57 -4.88 -1.74 -19.86
N LYS A 58 -6.00 -1.02 -19.96
CA LYS A 58 -7.28 -1.42 -19.40
C LYS A 58 -7.72 -2.78 -19.93
N ALA A 59 -7.77 -2.94 -21.26
CA ALA A 59 -8.19 -4.20 -21.88
C ALA A 59 -7.32 -5.39 -21.46
N TYR A 60 -6.00 -5.20 -21.45
CA TYR A 60 -5.06 -6.23 -20.97
C TYR A 60 -5.28 -6.55 -19.48
N PHE A 61 -5.45 -5.52 -18.64
CA PHE A 61 -5.63 -5.69 -17.21
C PHE A 61 -6.92 -6.44 -16.87
N GLU A 62 -8.04 -6.05 -17.49
CA GLU A 62 -9.32 -6.71 -17.29
C GLU A 62 -9.23 -8.19 -17.71
N GLN A 63 -8.75 -8.48 -18.93
CA GLN A 63 -8.63 -9.85 -19.43
C GLN A 63 -7.81 -10.75 -18.50
N ASP A 64 -6.62 -10.31 -18.09
CA ASP A 64 -5.71 -11.10 -17.27
C ASP A 64 -6.26 -11.30 -15.85
N ARG A 65 -6.84 -10.26 -15.24
CA ARG A 65 -7.30 -10.32 -13.85
C ARG A 65 -8.61 -11.08 -13.74
N GLU A 66 -9.53 -10.93 -14.70
CA GLU A 66 -10.76 -11.72 -14.78
C GLU A 66 -10.47 -13.20 -14.94
N LYS A 67 -9.49 -13.56 -15.78
CA LYS A 67 -9.01 -14.95 -15.88
C LYS A 67 -8.47 -15.46 -14.55
N ALA A 68 -7.71 -14.63 -13.82
CA ALA A 68 -7.13 -15.01 -12.53
C ALA A 68 -8.17 -15.15 -11.41
N VAL A 69 -9.24 -14.34 -11.41
CA VAL A 69 -10.31 -14.42 -10.39
C VAL A 69 -11.49 -15.31 -10.81
N GLY A 70 -11.57 -15.69 -12.09
CA GLY A 70 -12.59 -16.58 -12.64
C GLY A 70 -13.95 -15.92 -12.90
N MET A 71 -14.05 -14.59 -12.86
CA MET A 71 -15.30 -13.84 -13.07
C MET A 71 -15.01 -12.39 -13.49
N PRO A 72 -16.01 -11.65 -14.02
CA PRO A 72 -15.87 -10.23 -14.32
C PRO A 72 -15.45 -9.40 -13.10
N LEU A 73 -14.60 -8.38 -13.28
CA LEU A 73 -14.07 -7.62 -12.13
C LEU A 73 -15.15 -6.90 -11.32
N GLN A 74 -16.20 -6.41 -11.99
CA GLN A 74 -17.32 -5.75 -11.29
C GLN A 74 -18.15 -6.75 -10.48
N GLU A 75 -18.30 -7.98 -10.96
CA GLU A 75 -18.94 -9.05 -10.20
C GLU A 75 -18.09 -9.46 -9.00
N TYR A 76 -16.76 -9.54 -9.20
CA TYR A 76 -15.80 -9.79 -8.13
C TYR A 76 -15.88 -8.69 -7.04
N HIS A 77 -15.97 -7.41 -7.42
CA HIS A 77 -16.18 -6.31 -6.49
C HIS A 77 -17.49 -6.50 -5.69
N ALA A 78 -18.61 -6.63 -6.38
CA ALA A 78 -19.94 -6.67 -5.78
C ALA A 78 -20.10 -7.83 -4.79
N LYS A 79 -19.49 -8.98 -5.06
CA LYS A 79 -19.56 -10.16 -4.19
C LYS A 79 -18.66 -10.06 -2.96
N ASN A 80 -17.51 -9.39 -3.05
CA ASN A 80 -16.42 -9.57 -2.09
C ASN A 80 -15.96 -8.30 -1.37
N ALA A 81 -16.22 -7.09 -1.91
CA ALA A 81 -15.68 -5.85 -1.35
C ALA A 81 -16.12 -5.59 0.11
N GLU A 82 -17.41 -5.80 0.42
CA GLU A 82 -17.92 -5.61 1.78
C GLU A 82 -17.29 -6.55 2.80
N GLN A 83 -17.04 -7.80 2.42
CA GLN A 83 -16.35 -8.75 3.29
C GLN A 83 -14.87 -8.37 3.43
N ALA A 84 -14.22 -7.93 2.35
CA ALA A 84 -12.84 -7.46 2.39
C ALA A 84 -12.63 -6.28 3.35
N TYR A 85 -13.58 -5.33 3.44
CA TYR A 85 -13.52 -4.25 4.43
C TYR A 85 -13.60 -4.75 5.89
N ARG A 86 -14.32 -5.85 6.15
CA ARG A 86 -14.36 -6.47 7.48
C ARG A 86 -13.10 -7.27 7.76
N ASP A 87 -12.64 -8.04 6.78
CA ASP A 87 -11.48 -8.92 6.91
C ASP A 87 -10.16 -8.14 7.04
N VAL A 88 -10.09 -6.93 6.48
CA VAL A 88 -8.89 -6.09 6.58
C VAL A 88 -8.76 -5.43 7.94
N GLU A 89 -9.85 -5.19 8.68
CA GLU A 89 -9.84 -4.47 9.95
C GLU A 89 -8.77 -4.94 10.95
N PRO A 90 -8.63 -6.25 11.27
CA PRO A 90 -7.57 -6.71 12.18
C PRO A 90 -6.16 -6.47 11.63
N LEU A 91 -5.95 -6.58 10.32
CA LEU A 91 -4.66 -6.30 9.69
C LEU A 91 -4.35 -4.80 9.71
N TRP A 92 -5.36 -3.97 9.47
CA TRP A 92 -5.25 -2.53 9.52
C TRP A 92 -4.84 -2.04 10.91
N LYS A 93 -5.48 -2.60 11.94
CA LYS A 93 -5.14 -2.36 13.34
C LYS A 93 -3.72 -2.83 13.68
N GLU A 94 -3.31 -4.01 13.22
CA GLU A 94 -1.96 -4.54 13.45
C GLU A 94 -0.89 -3.63 12.84
N LEU A 95 -1.09 -3.22 11.59
CA LEU A 95 -0.18 -2.28 10.90
C LEU A 95 -0.11 -0.94 11.63
N ALA A 96 -1.26 -0.38 12.02
CA ALA A 96 -1.33 0.85 12.82
C ALA A 96 -0.60 0.70 14.16
N GLY A 97 -0.67 -0.48 14.79
CA GLY A 97 0.06 -0.81 16.01
C GLY A 97 1.56 -0.67 15.85
N TRP A 98 2.15 -1.16 14.74
CA TRP A 98 3.58 -1.00 14.47
C TRP A 98 4.01 0.45 14.34
N TYR A 99 3.18 1.27 13.69
CA TYR A 99 3.40 2.72 13.60
C TYR A 99 3.23 3.46 14.93
N ALA A 100 2.59 2.83 15.92
CA ALA A 100 2.42 3.37 17.26
C ALA A 100 3.46 2.81 18.27
N GLU A 101 4.35 1.91 17.87
CA GLU A 101 5.37 1.33 18.77
C GLU A 101 6.43 2.34 19.22
N ASN A 102 6.70 3.38 18.41
CA ASN A 102 7.76 4.34 18.65
C ASN A 102 7.21 5.74 18.93
N ASP A 103 7.61 6.33 20.06
CA ASP A 103 7.24 7.71 20.43
C ASP A 103 8.04 8.78 19.66
N GLY A 104 9.01 8.36 18.83
CA GLY A 104 9.95 9.24 18.14
C GLY A 104 9.41 9.96 16.89
N GLY A 105 8.18 9.65 16.46
CA GLY A 105 7.54 10.27 15.30
C GLY A 105 6.54 9.33 14.61
N VAL A 106 6.22 9.62 13.36
CA VAL A 106 5.18 8.89 12.60
C VAL A 106 5.72 7.71 11.79
N TRP A 107 7.04 7.52 11.72
CA TRP A 107 7.63 6.47 10.88
C TRP A 107 7.84 5.18 11.67
N LEU A 108 8.01 4.04 10.98
CA LEU A 108 8.31 2.77 11.65
C LEU A 108 9.59 2.85 12.49
N SER A 109 10.58 3.64 12.07
CA SER A 109 11.80 3.89 12.87
C SER A 109 11.62 4.93 14.00
N GLY A 110 10.44 5.55 14.08
CA GLY A 110 10.18 6.76 14.86
C GLY A 110 10.52 8.03 14.07
N GLY A 111 11.80 8.31 13.86
CA GLY A 111 12.27 9.62 13.41
C GLY A 111 12.44 9.80 11.89
N GLU A 112 12.73 8.73 11.16
CA GLU A 112 13.09 8.80 9.74
C GLU A 112 12.32 7.78 8.89
N ILE A 113 12.03 8.15 7.65
CA ILE A 113 11.38 7.25 6.71
C ILE A 113 12.37 6.15 6.29
N ILE A 114 11.92 4.89 6.30
CA ILE A 114 12.70 3.73 5.84
C ILE A 114 12.00 3.05 4.67
N TYR A 115 12.67 2.12 3.99
CA TYR A 115 12.07 1.44 2.82
C TYR A 115 10.76 0.71 3.16
N ALA A 116 10.67 0.15 4.36
CA ALA A 116 9.45 -0.49 4.88
C ALA A 116 8.25 0.48 4.86
N ASP A 117 8.45 1.76 5.21
CA ASP A 117 7.42 2.78 5.12
C ASP A 117 7.00 3.03 3.68
N VAL A 118 7.96 3.11 2.75
CA VAL A 118 7.71 3.36 1.32
C VAL A 118 6.82 2.26 0.72
N MET A 119 7.01 1.01 1.13
CA MET A 119 6.16 -0.10 0.70
C MET A 119 4.70 0.09 1.15
N VAL A 120 4.48 0.48 2.40
CA VAL A 120 3.16 0.77 2.95
C VAL A 120 2.54 1.99 2.26
N LEU A 121 3.30 3.08 2.13
CA LEU A 121 2.86 4.32 1.48
C LEU A 121 2.45 4.10 0.03
N GLY A 122 3.11 3.19 -0.69
CA GLY A 122 2.69 2.80 -2.05
C GLY A 122 1.26 2.24 -2.10
N LEU A 123 0.91 1.38 -1.13
CA LEU A 123 -0.45 0.86 -0.99
C LEU A 123 -1.43 1.97 -0.60
N LEU A 124 -1.12 2.75 0.45
CA LEU A 124 -2.00 3.82 0.93
C LEU A 124 -2.29 4.85 -0.17
N ARG A 125 -1.25 5.25 -0.92
CA ARG A 125 -1.38 6.18 -2.05
C ARG A 125 -2.26 5.63 -3.16
N MET A 126 -2.15 4.34 -3.49
CA MET A 126 -3.03 3.73 -4.48
C MET A 126 -4.49 3.76 -4.02
N LEU A 127 -4.76 3.40 -2.76
CA LEU A 127 -6.11 3.36 -2.20
C LEU A 127 -6.75 4.76 -2.13
N ASP A 128 -5.98 5.77 -1.75
CA ASP A 128 -6.40 7.17 -1.77
C ASP A 128 -6.75 7.64 -3.18
N ARG A 129 -5.86 7.36 -4.14
CA ARG A 129 -6.06 7.74 -5.55
C ARG A 129 -7.22 7.00 -6.23
N LEU A 130 -7.66 5.87 -5.67
CA LEU A 130 -8.86 5.14 -6.09
C LEU A 130 -10.14 5.64 -5.40
N GLY A 131 -10.05 6.55 -4.43
CA GLY A 131 -11.19 7.10 -3.71
C GLY A 131 -11.80 6.17 -2.66
N VAL A 132 -11.04 5.17 -2.19
CA VAL A 132 -11.51 4.19 -1.19
C VAL A 132 -10.89 4.35 0.19
N ALA A 133 -9.95 5.29 0.34
CA ALA A 133 -9.18 5.44 1.57
C ALA A 133 -10.01 5.94 2.75
N ASP A 134 -11.01 6.81 2.55
CA ASP A 134 -11.84 7.34 3.65
C ASP A 134 -12.49 6.25 4.50
N ARG A 135 -12.97 5.18 3.86
CA ARG A 135 -13.55 4.05 4.58
C ARG A 135 -12.51 3.26 5.36
N LEU A 136 -11.29 3.16 4.86
CA LEU A 136 -10.17 2.51 5.57
C LEU A 136 -9.64 3.39 6.72
N TRP A 137 -9.65 4.72 6.56
CA TRP A 137 -9.30 5.66 7.63
C TRP A 137 -10.30 5.61 8.79
N ALA A 138 -11.55 5.23 8.52
CA ALA A 138 -12.57 5.05 9.55
C ALA A 138 -12.46 3.73 10.34
N LEU A 139 -11.61 2.79 9.92
CA LEU A 139 -11.35 1.56 10.68
C LEU A 139 -10.49 1.83 11.91
N GLU A 140 -10.49 0.92 12.87
CA GLU A 140 -9.60 1.01 14.03
C GLU A 140 -8.13 1.11 13.59
N GLY A 141 -7.39 2.08 14.15
CA GLY A 141 -6.01 2.40 13.76
C GLY A 141 -5.88 3.26 12.50
N GLY A 142 -6.98 3.56 11.80
CA GLY A 142 -6.98 4.35 10.57
C GLY A 142 -6.44 5.78 10.75
N GLU A 143 -6.68 6.43 11.89
CA GLU A 143 -6.11 7.75 12.19
C GLU A 143 -4.57 7.74 12.26
N VAL A 144 -3.98 6.66 12.77
CA VAL A 144 -2.51 6.50 12.83
C VAL A 144 -1.97 6.40 11.41
N LEU A 145 -2.52 5.51 10.60
CA LEU A 145 -2.07 5.30 9.22
C LEU A 145 -2.35 6.53 8.34
N LYS A 146 -3.41 7.29 8.61
CA LYS A 146 -3.66 8.56 7.94
C LYS A 146 -2.57 9.58 8.27
N LYS A 147 -2.11 9.68 9.52
CA LYS A 147 -0.98 10.57 9.89
C LYS A 147 0.31 10.19 9.17
N VAL A 148 0.59 8.89 9.04
CA VAL A 148 1.73 8.38 8.23
C VAL A 148 1.60 8.84 6.78
N TYR A 149 0.42 8.66 6.19
CA TYR A 149 0.12 9.06 4.81
C TYR A 149 0.28 10.57 4.60
N ASP A 150 -0.30 11.39 5.48
CA ASP A 150 -0.25 12.85 5.41
C ASP A 150 1.20 13.36 5.57
N ALA A 151 1.99 12.77 6.47
CA ALA A 151 3.39 13.11 6.64
C ALA A 151 4.25 12.81 5.40
N ALA A 152 3.76 11.92 4.52
CA ALA A 152 4.44 11.56 3.29
C ALA A 152 4.12 12.48 2.10
N ALA A 153 3.25 13.49 2.27
CA ALA A 153 2.70 14.30 1.18
C ALA A 153 3.75 14.83 0.19
N LYS A 154 4.90 15.33 0.67
CA LYS A 154 5.98 15.85 -0.17
C LYS A 154 6.56 14.83 -1.16
N TRP A 155 6.56 13.54 -0.81
CA TRP A 155 7.06 12.48 -1.69
C TRP A 155 6.01 11.98 -2.70
N PHE A 156 4.78 12.50 -2.64
CA PHE A 156 3.75 12.23 -3.64
C PHE A 156 3.69 13.25 -4.76
N GLU A 157 4.43 14.35 -4.62
CA GLU A 157 4.60 15.34 -5.68
C GLU A 157 5.34 14.70 -6.84
N ARG A 158 4.84 14.95 -8.06
CA ARG A 158 5.52 14.52 -9.27
C ARG A 158 6.63 15.52 -9.55
N ASP A 159 7.84 15.04 -9.81
CA ASP A 159 8.94 15.89 -10.25
C ASP A 159 8.49 16.74 -11.46
N THR A 160 8.71 18.05 -11.37
CA THR A 160 8.54 18.95 -12.50
C THR A 160 9.81 18.90 -13.33
N TYR A 161 9.77 18.17 -14.45
CA TYR A 161 10.79 18.16 -15.49
C TYR A 161 10.32 18.93 -16.72
#